data_AF-A0A0G1UXM4-F1
#
_entry.id   AF-A0A0G1UXM4-F1
#
_cell.length_a   1.000
_cell.length_b   1.000
_cell.length_c   1.000
_cell.angle_alpha   90.00
_cell.angle_beta   90.00
_cell.angle_gamma   90.00
#
_symmetry.space_group_name_H-M   'P 1'
#
loop_
_entity.id
_entity.type
_entity.pdbx_description
1 polymer ?
#
loop_
_entity_poly.entity_id
_entity_poly.type
_entity_poly.pdbx_seq_one_letter_code
_entity_poly.pdbx_strand_id
1 'polypeptide(L)' 'ATLKRFFKEATRIRLEPANAKMSPIFVKNVRIQGKVVGLIRRYGRN' A
#
# COMPACT_ATOMS: atom_id res chain seq x y z
N ALA A 1 -6.79 -6.64 -5.17
CA ALA A 1 -6.57 -5.31 -4.56
C ALA A 1 -5.33 -5.36 -3.67
N THR A 2 -4.48 -4.33 -3.68
CA THR A 2 -3.24 -4.29 -2.89
C THR A 2 -3.28 -3.19 -1.84
N LEU A 3 -2.70 -3.42 -0.66
CA LEU A 3 -2.36 -2.36 0.29
C LEU A 3 -0.87 -1.99 0.18
N LYS A 4 -0.60 -0.70 0.04
CA LYS A 4 0.72 -0.08 -0.07
C LYS A 4 0.64 1.33 0.51
N ARG A 5 1.75 1.86 0.99
CA ARG A 5 1.85 3.27 1.33
C ARG A 5 2.05 4.07 0.04
N PHE A 6 1.18 5.04 -0.18
CA PHE A 6 1.14 5.85 -1.39
C PHE A 6 1.98 7.11 -1.23
N PHE A 7 2.86 7.37 -2.19
CA PHE A 7 3.59 8.62 -2.30
C PHE A 7 3.40 9.20 -3.71
N LYS A 8 3.00 10.47 -3.78
CA LYS A 8 2.98 11.23 -5.03
C LYS A 8 4.31 12.00 -5.13
N GLU A 9 5.18 11.56 -6.03
CA GLU A 9 6.45 12.23 -6.34
C GLU A 9 6.23 13.19 -7.52
N ALA A 10 7.22 14.02 -7.85
CA ALA A 10 7.09 15.04 -8.88
C ALA A 10 6.70 14.49 -10.26
N THR A 11 7.19 13.30 -10.63
CA THR A 11 7.02 12.72 -11.97
C THR A 11 6.28 11.39 -12.00
N ARG A 12 6.04 10.79 -10.83
CA ARG A 12 5.51 9.43 -10.71
C ARG A 12 4.86 9.19 -9.35
N ILE A 13 4.21 8.05 -9.23
CA ILE A 13 3.64 7.55 -7.99
C ILE A 13 4.48 6.37 -7.53
N ARG A 14 4.85 6.37 -6.25
CA ARG A 14 5.52 5.25 -5.59
C ARG A 14 4.54 4.55 -4.67
N LEU A 15 4.39 3.24 -4.87
CA LEU A 15 3.65 2.34 -4.00
C LEU A 15 4.64 1.53 -3.17
N GLU A 16 4.82 1.97 -1.93
CA GLU A 16 5.81 1.41 -1.01
C GLU A 16 5.23 0.21 -0.24
N PRO A 17 5.90 -0.96 -0.24
CA PRO A 17 5.53 -2.09 0.59
C PRO A 17 5.82 -1.84 2.08
N ALA A 18 5.10 -2.53 2.96
CA ALA A 18 5.42 -2.55 4.40
C ALA A 18 6.58 -3.51 4.72
N ASN A 19 6.91 -4.43 3.81
CA ASN A 19 8.04 -5.35 3.95
C ASN A 19 9.27 -4.75 3.24
N ALA A 20 10.32 -4.44 4.00
CA ALA A 20 11.54 -3.80 3.52
C ALA A 20 12.34 -4.65 2.50
N LYS A 21 12.12 -5.97 2.44
CA LYS A 21 12.77 -6.84 1.46
C LYS A 21 12.17 -6.72 0.05
N MET A 22 11.00 -6.08 -0.09
CA MET A 22 10.32 -5.91 -1.36
C MET A 22 10.66 -4.55 -1.96
N SER A 23 10.92 -4.51 -3.26
CA SER A 23 11.16 -3.24 -3.96
C SER A 23 9.88 -2.41 -4.10
N PRO A 24 9.98 -1.07 -4.10
CA PRO A 24 8.86 -0.19 -4.40
C PRO A 24 8.36 -0.36 -5.84
N ILE A 25 7.08 -0.11 -6.07
CA ILE A 25 6.48 -0.10 -7.41
C ILE A 25 6.31 1.35 -7.86
N PHE A 26 6.80 1.67 -9.05
CA PHE A 26 6.70 3.00 -9.65
C PHE A 26 5.75 2.99 -10.84
N VAL A 27 4.74 3.85 -10.83
CA VAL A 27 3.73 3.95 -11.89
C VAL A 27 3.36 5.41 -12.17
N LYS A 28 2.85 5.71 -13.37
CA LYS A 28 2.31 7.03 -13.70
C LYS A 28 0.85 7.21 -13.28
N ASN A 29 0.07 6.13 -13.29
CA ASN A 29 -1.36 6.15 -13.03
C ASN A 29 -1.78 5.01 -12.09
N VAL A 30 -2.69 5.31 -11.17
CA VAL A 30 -3.30 4.33 -10.25
C VAL A 30 -4.66 4.85 -9.82
N ARG A 31 -5.62 3.95 -9.66
CA ARG A 31 -6.91 4.24 -9.03
C ARG A 31 -6.85 3.93 -7.54
N ILE A 32 -6.97 4.97 -6.69
CA ILE A 32 -7.10 4.80 -5.24
C ILE A 32 -8.54 4.37 -4.95
N GLN A 33 -8.71 3.20 -4.32
CA GLN A 33 -10.02 2.66 -3.96
C GLN A 33 -10.51 3.16 -2.59
N GLY A 34 -9.60 3.66 -1.74
CA GLY A 34 -9.90 4.15 -0.40
C GLY A 34 -8.64 4.31 0.45
N LYS A 35 -8.81 4.82 1.66
CA LYS A 35 -7.75 4.98 2.68
C LYS A 35 -7.93 3.93 3.76
N VAL A 36 -6.84 3.30 4.19
CA VAL A 36 -6.85 2.43 5.38
C VAL A 36 -6.99 3.30 6.63
N VAL A 37 -8.02 3.02 7.43
CA VAL A 37 -8.30 3.76 8.68
C VAL A 37 -8.13 2.91 9.94
N GLY A 38 -8.04 1.59 9.80
CA GLY A 38 -7.88 0.67 10.92
C GLY A 38 -7.61 -0.76 10.43
N LEU A 39 -7.23 -1.62 11.37
CA LEU A 39 -6.98 -3.04 11.13
C LEU A 39 -7.83 -3.85 12.12
N ILE A 40 -8.56 -4.84 11.61
CA ILE A 40 -9.24 -5.84 12.43
C ILE A 40 -8.48 -7.15 12.24
N ARG A 41 -7.97 -7.71 13.35
CA ARG A 41 -7.32 -9.01 13.35
C ARG A 41 -8.20 -10.00 14.09
N ARG A 42 -8.63 -11.05 13.39
CA ARG A 42 -9.37 -12.17 13.99
C ARG A 42 -8.37 -13.19 14.49
N TYR A 43 -8.41 -13.49 15.79
CA TYR A 43 -7.69 -14.61 16.39
C TYR A 43 -8.64 -15.79 16.49
N GLY A 44 -8.20 -16.98 16.07
CA GLY A 44 -8.94 -18.22 16.30
C GLY A 44 -8.97 -18.55 17.79
N ARG A 45 -9.93 -19.36 18.23
CA ARG A 45 -9.85 -19.99 19.56
C ARG A 45 -8.77 -21.07 19.48
N ASN A 46 -7.80 -21.00 20.38
CA ASN A 46 -6.91 -22.10 20.70
C ASN A 46 -7.70 -23.21 21.40
#